data_AF-A0A1I7NJ57-F1
#
_entry.id   AF-A0A1I7NJ57-F1
#
_cell.length_a   1.000
_cell.length_b   1.000
_cell.length_c   1.000
_cell.angle_alpha   90.00
_cell.angle_beta   90.00
_cell.angle_gamma   90.00
#
_symmetry.space_group_name_H-M   'P 1'
#
loop_
_entity.id
_entity.type
_entity.pdbx_description
1 polymer ?
#
loop_
_entity_poly.entity_id
_entity_poly.type
_entity_poly.pdbx_seq_one_letter_code
_entity_poly.pdbx_strand_id
1 'polypeptide(L)'
;MKKIVLAVGLAGMACAATPAMAAVPQLNVTCADGIEVHADEGGPVYIDGEEAQLEVFNDDYSEASLDGTTISIAINTDGTAGVSYTGPGGANGICSPAAGDQAASTGSAKILFFNAECPGGISVHADEGGPVYLNGKEAEFTSYSESYFEAKEGEVTVSVMSMADGTLDISYTGPGRANGICKLQ
;
A
#
# COMPACT_ATOMS: atom_id res chain seq x y z
N MET A 1 -30.03 19.07 -65.38
CA MET A 1 -29.12 17.94 -65.63
C MET A 1 -28.24 17.74 -64.40
N LYS A 2 -28.26 16.51 -63.87
CA LYS A 2 -27.52 16.00 -62.71
C LYS A 2 -26.01 16.26 -62.84
N LYS A 3 -25.35 16.77 -61.78
CA LYS A 3 -23.98 16.39 -61.41
C LYS A 3 -23.83 16.44 -59.88
N ILE A 4 -23.91 15.26 -59.29
CA ILE A 4 -23.52 14.96 -57.92
C ILE A 4 -21.99 14.84 -57.94
N VAL A 5 -21.29 15.56 -57.06
CA VAL A 5 -19.88 15.29 -56.76
C VAL A 5 -19.80 15.02 -55.26
N LEU A 6 -19.62 13.73 -54.93
CA LEU A 6 -19.17 13.27 -53.61
C LEU A 6 -17.70 13.70 -53.43
N ALA A 7 -17.40 14.34 -52.31
CA ALA A 7 -16.05 14.35 -51.75
C ALA A 7 -16.15 13.79 -50.33
N VAL A 8 -15.80 12.51 -50.19
CA VAL A 8 -15.64 11.81 -48.91
C VAL A 8 -14.30 12.26 -48.32
N GLY A 9 -14.36 13.12 -47.30
CA GLY A 9 -13.21 13.42 -46.45
C GLY A 9 -13.18 12.42 -45.30
N LEU A 10 -12.27 11.44 -45.36
CA LEU A 10 -11.93 10.59 -44.21
C LEU A 10 -11.19 11.47 -43.19
N ALA A 11 -11.91 11.97 -42.18
CA ALA A 11 -11.29 12.51 -40.98
C ALA A 11 -10.82 11.32 -40.12
N GLY A 12 -9.53 11.02 -40.19
CA GLY A 12 -8.89 10.05 -39.31
C GLY A 12 -8.93 10.55 -37.87
N MET A 13 -9.86 10.03 -37.08
CA MET A 13 -9.90 10.20 -35.63
C MET A 13 -8.71 9.40 -35.06
N ALA A 14 -7.60 10.08 -34.77
CA ALA A 14 -6.52 9.51 -33.99
C ALA A 14 -7.02 9.34 -32.55
N CYS A 15 -7.48 8.15 -32.21
CA CYS A 15 -7.68 7.76 -30.82
C CYS A 15 -6.31 7.76 -30.14
N ALA A 16 -6.00 8.82 -29.40
CA ALA A 16 -4.96 8.75 -28.39
C ALA A 16 -5.42 7.72 -27.35
N ALA A 17 -4.89 6.50 -27.44
CA ALA A 17 -5.02 5.55 -26.35
C ALA A 17 -4.22 6.13 -25.18
N THR A 18 -4.92 6.74 -24.22
CA THR A 18 -4.35 6.96 -22.90
C THR A 18 -3.98 5.58 -22.36
N PRO A 19 -2.75 5.35 -21.86
CA PRO A 19 -2.44 4.10 -21.20
C PRO A 19 -3.47 3.92 -20.08
N ALA A 20 -4.16 2.78 -20.08
CA ALA A 20 -4.96 2.39 -18.93
C ALA A 20 -3.96 2.11 -17.82
N MET A 21 -3.77 3.07 -16.91
CA MET A 21 -3.05 2.83 -15.67
C MET A 21 -3.83 1.72 -14.97
N ALA A 22 -3.25 0.54 -14.88
CA ALA A 22 -3.89 -0.56 -14.20
C ALA A 22 -4.04 -0.19 -12.73
N ALA A 23 -5.27 -0.24 -12.21
CA ALA A 23 -5.54 -0.01 -10.79
C ALA A 23 -4.87 -1.04 -9.86
N VAL A 24 -4.33 -2.13 -10.43
CA VAL A 24 -3.55 -3.15 -9.73
C VAL A 24 -2.14 -3.18 -10.32
N PRO A 25 -1.10 -2.84 -9.55
CA PRO A 25 0.29 -2.95 -9.98
C PRO A 25 0.73 -4.42 -10.06
N GLN A 26 1.86 -4.68 -10.71
CA GLN A 26 2.50 -6.00 -10.61
C GLN A 26 3.04 -6.20 -9.19
N LEU A 27 2.60 -7.28 -8.53
CA LEU A 27 2.94 -7.61 -7.15
C LEU A 27 3.53 -9.02 -7.03
N ASN A 28 4.57 -9.12 -6.22
CA ASN A 28 5.09 -10.39 -5.71
C ASN A 28 5.71 -10.13 -4.33
N VAL A 29 4.86 -10.13 -3.32
CA VAL A 29 5.22 -9.73 -1.95
C VAL A 29 4.79 -10.81 -0.95
N THR A 30 5.46 -10.84 0.18
CA THR A 30 5.16 -11.70 1.33
C THR A 30 4.87 -10.83 2.54
N CYS A 31 3.71 -11.00 3.13
CA CYS A 31 3.35 -10.39 4.40
C CYS A 31 3.82 -11.27 5.57
N ALA A 32 3.67 -10.77 6.80
CA ALA A 32 3.94 -11.60 7.97
C ALA A 32 3.04 -12.86 8.00
N ASP A 33 3.47 -13.86 8.77
CA ASP A 33 2.92 -15.22 8.78
C ASP A 33 3.03 -15.99 7.44
N GLY A 34 3.76 -15.45 6.47
CA GLY A 34 4.04 -16.12 5.19
C GLY A 34 2.94 -15.97 4.14
N ILE A 35 2.03 -15.01 4.32
CA ILE A 35 0.96 -14.71 3.35
C ILE A 35 1.60 -14.23 2.05
N GLU A 36 1.42 -14.98 0.97
CA GLU A 36 1.93 -14.64 -0.35
C GLU A 36 0.88 -13.82 -1.13
N VAL A 37 1.28 -12.66 -1.65
CA VAL A 37 0.42 -11.81 -2.48
C VAL A 37 1.04 -11.66 -3.85
N HIS A 38 0.27 -12.03 -4.87
CA HIS A 38 0.70 -11.97 -6.25
C HIS A 38 -0.35 -11.29 -7.14
N ALA A 39 0.09 -10.44 -8.05
CA ALA A 39 -0.73 -9.89 -9.11
C ALA A 39 0.12 -9.58 -10.33
N ASP A 40 -0.43 -9.83 -11.51
CA ASP A 40 0.10 -9.24 -12.75
C ASP A 40 -0.50 -7.83 -12.94
N GLU A 41 0.19 -6.94 -13.66
CA GLU A 41 -0.29 -5.58 -13.91
C GLU A 41 -1.69 -5.60 -14.55
N GLY A 42 -2.67 -5.04 -13.85
CA GLY A 42 -4.09 -5.02 -14.26
C GLY A 42 -4.83 -6.35 -14.16
N GLY A 43 -4.19 -7.37 -13.60
CA GLY A 43 -4.74 -8.70 -13.38
C GLY A 43 -5.49 -8.85 -12.04
N PRO A 44 -6.03 -10.05 -11.77
CA PRO A 44 -6.56 -10.37 -10.45
C PRO A 44 -5.44 -10.43 -9.41
N VAL A 45 -5.82 -10.22 -8.14
CA VAL A 45 -4.93 -10.37 -6.99
C VAL A 45 -5.14 -11.75 -6.38
N TYR A 46 -4.05 -12.46 -6.13
CA TYR A 46 -4.03 -13.75 -5.47
C TYR A 46 -3.43 -13.62 -4.07
N ILE A 47 -4.06 -14.28 -3.10
CA ILE A 47 -3.58 -14.42 -1.72
C ILE A 47 -3.38 -15.92 -1.49
N ASP A 48 -2.15 -16.34 -1.16
CA ASP A 48 -1.75 -17.75 -0.99
C ASP A 48 -2.14 -18.65 -2.18
N GLY A 49 -2.09 -18.08 -3.39
CA GLY A 49 -2.40 -18.77 -4.64
C GLY A 49 -3.91 -18.88 -4.96
N GLU A 50 -4.79 -18.35 -4.11
CA GLU A 50 -6.23 -18.27 -4.37
C GLU A 50 -6.63 -16.85 -4.79
N GLU A 51 -7.52 -16.76 -5.79
CA GLU A 51 -7.99 -15.46 -6.30
C GLU A 51 -8.85 -14.76 -5.24
N ALA A 52 -8.44 -13.56 -4.84
CA ALA A 52 -9.11 -12.76 -3.83
C ALA A 52 -10.22 -11.89 -4.45
N GLN A 53 -11.14 -11.44 -3.60
CA GLN A 53 -12.14 -10.45 -4.00
C GLN A 53 -11.49 -9.06 -4.07
N LEU A 54 -11.35 -8.53 -5.28
CA LEU A 54 -10.78 -7.21 -5.52
C LEU A 54 -11.85 -6.11 -5.52
N GLU A 55 -11.65 -5.09 -4.69
CA GLU A 55 -12.39 -3.82 -4.71
C GLU A 55 -11.43 -2.68 -5.09
N VAL A 56 -11.72 -2.01 -6.20
CA VAL A 56 -10.94 -0.85 -6.65
C VAL A 56 -11.67 0.42 -6.23
N PHE A 57 -11.04 1.22 -5.37
CA PHE A 57 -11.61 2.48 -4.89
C PHE A 57 -11.26 3.66 -5.79
N ASN A 58 -10.04 3.67 -6.33
CA ASN A 58 -9.54 4.65 -7.30
C ASN A 58 -8.25 4.13 -7.96
N ASP A 59 -7.65 4.94 -8.83
CA ASP A 59 -6.44 4.59 -9.59
C ASP A 59 -5.22 4.28 -8.71
N ASP A 60 -5.16 4.86 -7.50
CA ASP A 60 -4.03 4.75 -6.58
C ASP A 60 -4.34 3.86 -5.36
N TYR A 61 -5.55 3.30 -5.24
CA TYR A 61 -5.95 2.49 -4.08
C TYR A 61 -6.96 1.39 -4.41
N SER A 62 -6.62 0.16 -4.02
CA SER A 62 -7.47 -1.02 -4.11
C SER A 62 -7.28 -1.93 -2.89
N GLU A 63 -8.26 -2.80 -2.65
CA GLU A 63 -8.18 -3.84 -1.62
C GLU A 63 -8.51 -5.21 -2.20
N ALA A 64 -7.75 -6.22 -1.80
CA ALA A 64 -8.02 -7.61 -2.13
C ALA A 64 -8.32 -8.39 -0.85
N SER A 65 -9.46 -9.08 -0.79
CA SER A 65 -9.89 -9.80 0.42
C SER A 65 -10.12 -11.29 0.18
N LEU A 66 -9.58 -12.11 1.08
CA LEU A 66 -9.76 -13.56 1.11
C LEU A 66 -9.80 -14.06 2.57
N ASP A 67 -10.80 -14.87 2.92
CA ASP A 67 -10.93 -15.54 4.23
C ASP A 67 -10.72 -14.66 5.48
N GLY A 68 -11.20 -13.42 5.37
CA GLY A 68 -11.09 -12.44 6.46
C GLY A 68 -9.71 -11.79 6.57
N THR A 69 -8.78 -12.03 5.65
CA THR A 69 -7.59 -11.21 5.40
C THR A 69 -7.91 -10.18 4.32
N THR A 70 -7.49 -8.94 4.52
CA THR A 70 -7.59 -7.86 3.55
C THR A 70 -6.18 -7.35 3.26
N ILE A 71 -5.83 -7.26 1.99
CA ILE A 71 -4.61 -6.66 1.48
C ILE A 71 -4.97 -5.29 0.94
N SER A 72 -4.40 -4.24 1.52
CA SER A 72 -4.51 -2.87 1.02
C SER A 72 -3.34 -2.59 0.10
N ILE A 73 -3.63 -2.14 -1.12
CA ILE A 73 -2.64 -1.84 -2.17
C ILE A 73 -2.77 -0.37 -2.49
N ALA A 74 -1.68 0.39 -2.28
CA ALA A 74 -1.63 1.81 -2.61
C ALA A 74 -0.45 2.12 -3.53
N ILE A 75 -0.65 3.05 -4.46
CA ILE A 75 0.45 3.65 -5.21
C ILE A 75 0.95 4.87 -4.45
N ASN A 76 2.19 4.79 -4.00
CA ASN A 76 2.90 5.87 -3.32
C ASN A 76 3.17 7.04 -4.29
N THR A 77 3.46 8.23 -3.75
CA THR A 77 3.74 9.43 -4.55
C THR A 77 4.95 9.27 -5.48
N ASP A 78 5.88 8.38 -5.16
CA ASP A 78 7.04 8.03 -5.97
C ASP A 78 6.75 6.99 -7.07
N GLY A 79 5.50 6.49 -7.15
CA GLY A 79 5.04 5.48 -8.09
C GLY A 79 5.28 4.03 -7.64
N THR A 80 5.86 3.80 -6.47
CA THR A 80 6.01 2.45 -5.89
C THR A 80 4.70 1.95 -5.29
N ALA A 81 4.55 0.63 -5.17
CA ALA A 81 3.38 0.04 -4.53
C ALA A 81 3.68 -0.21 -3.04
N GLY A 82 2.94 0.45 -2.15
CA GLY A 82 2.87 0.09 -0.74
C GLY A 82 1.80 -0.97 -0.54
N VAL A 83 2.13 -2.05 0.19
CA VAL A 83 1.20 -3.16 0.43
C VAL A 83 1.12 -3.46 1.92
N SER A 84 -0.09 -3.45 2.47
CA SER A 84 -0.34 -3.82 3.86
C SER A 84 -1.37 -4.93 3.97
N TYR A 85 -1.37 -5.63 5.10
CA TYR A 85 -2.38 -6.63 5.39
C TYR A 85 -3.09 -6.33 6.71
N THR A 86 -4.35 -6.74 6.79
CA THR A 86 -5.13 -6.81 8.03
C THR A 86 -5.83 -8.16 8.08
N GLY A 87 -5.49 -8.98 9.07
CA GLY A 87 -6.02 -10.32 9.27
C GLY A 87 -6.96 -10.44 10.48
N PRO A 88 -7.48 -11.65 10.72
CA PRO A 88 -8.26 -11.97 11.92
C PRO A 88 -7.45 -11.74 13.21
N GLY A 89 -8.16 -11.50 14.32
CA GLY A 89 -7.52 -11.39 15.65
C GLY A 89 -6.63 -10.16 15.84
N GLY A 90 -6.69 -9.18 14.93
CA GLY A 90 -5.87 -7.97 14.99
C GLY A 90 -4.50 -8.11 14.33
N ALA A 91 -4.22 -9.19 13.60
CA ALA A 91 -3.02 -9.30 12.78
C ALA A 91 -2.98 -8.17 11.74
N ASN A 92 -1.84 -7.49 11.61
CA ASN A 92 -1.65 -6.40 10.67
C ASN A 92 -0.16 -6.14 10.41
N GLY A 93 0.15 -5.43 9.35
CA GLY A 93 1.52 -5.00 9.05
C GLY A 93 1.73 -4.64 7.58
N ILE A 94 2.99 -4.43 7.22
CA ILE A 94 3.45 -4.16 5.85
C ILE A 94 3.97 -5.46 5.22
N CYS A 95 3.65 -5.66 3.95
CA CYS A 95 4.17 -6.76 3.16
C CYS A 95 5.51 -6.37 2.52
N SER A 96 6.47 -7.29 2.53
CA SER A 96 7.80 -7.08 1.93
C SER A 96 7.87 -7.73 0.55
N PRO A 97 8.73 -7.26 -0.36
CA PRO A 97 9.07 -8.01 -1.59
C PRO A 97 9.43 -9.47 -1.25
N ALA A 98 8.92 -10.43 -2.02
CA ALA A 98 9.18 -11.85 -1.78
C ALA A 98 10.69 -12.13 -1.69
N ALA A 99 11.09 -13.03 -0.79
CA ALA A 99 12.46 -13.21 -0.31
C ALA A 99 13.53 -13.14 -1.43
N GLY A 100 14.22 -12.00 -1.46
CA GLY A 100 15.26 -11.65 -2.42
C GLY A 100 15.93 -10.32 -2.10
N ASP A 101 15.18 -9.37 -1.51
CA ASP A 101 15.64 -7.98 -1.34
C ASP A 101 15.64 -7.45 0.11
N GLN A 102 15.15 -8.20 1.10
CA GLN A 102 15.17 -7.78 2.50
C GLN A 102 16.20 -8.59 3.29
N ALA A 103 17.28 -7.95 3.73
CA ALA A 103 18.18 -8.53 4.71
C ALA A 103 17.45 -8.65 6.04
N ALA A 104 17.45 -9.85 6.63
CA ALA A 104 16.95 -10.05 7.99
C ALA A 104 17.70 -9.10 8.94
N SER A 105 17.00 -8.09 9.47
CA SER A 105 17.57 -7.12 10.39
C SER A 105 17.30 -7.58 11.83
N THR A 106 18.36 -7.79 12.60
CA THR A 106 18.26 -8.17 14.02
C THR A 106 18.68 -6.98 14.86
N GLY A 107 17.76 -6.36 15.59
CA GLY A 107 18.07 -5.19 16.44
C GLY A 107 16.84 -4.35 16.75
N SER A 108 17.05 -3.21 17.40
CA SER A 108 15.99 -2.24 17.69
C SER A 108 15.76 -1.31 16.50
N ALA A 109 14.52 -0.93 16.25
CA ALA A 109 14.14 -0.16 15.07
C ALA A 109 14.81 1.20 15.05
N LYS A 110 15.38 1.55 13.90
CA LYS A 110 15.89 2.89 13.63
C LYS A 110 14.72 3.79 13.22
N ILE A 111 14.21 4.57 14.16
CA ILE A 111 13.16 5.56 13.91
C ILE A 111 13.77 6.73 13.12
N LEU A 112 13.30 6.91 11.88
CA LEU A 112 13.64 8.06 11.05
C LEU A 112 12.73 9.25 11.38
N PHE A 113 13.16 10.46 11.06
CA PHE A 113 12.27 11.63 11.10
C PHE A 113 11.30 11.56 9.93
N PHE A 114 9.99 11.60 10.20
CA PHE A 114 8.96 11.65 9.14
C PHE A 114 7.64 12.25 9.62
N ASN A 115 6.86 12.72 8.65
CA ASN A 115 5.44 13.05 8.80
C ASN A 115 4.65 12.24 7.77
N ALA A 116 3.53 11.68 8.19
CA ALA A 116 2.63 10.97 7.29
C ALA A 116 1.16 11.21 7.67
N GLU A 117 0.29 11.06 6.69
CA GLU A 117 -1.16 11.11 6.87
C GLU A 117 -1.77 9.80 6.42
N CYS A 118 -2.39 9.07 7.36
CA CYS A 118 -3.09 7.83 7.05
C CYS A 118 -4.57 8.09 6.74
N PRO A 119 -5.22 7.20 5.97
CA PRO A 119 -6.66 7.26 5.76
C PRO A 119 -7.44 7.40 7.08
N GLY A 120 -8.58 8.09 7.00
CA GLY A 120 -9.32 8.49 8.20
C GLY A 120 -8.77 9.73 8.91
N GLY A 121 -7.75 10.40 8.35
CA GLY A 121 -7.22 11.66 8.85
C GLY A 121 -6.31 11.49 10.07
N ILE A 122 -5.62 10.35 10.18
CA ILE A 122 -4.67 10.08 11.25
C ILE A 122 -3.33 10.72 10.88
N SER A 123 -2.88 11.70 11.66
CA SER A 123 -1.55 12.29 11.50
C SER A 123 -0.51 11.47 12.26
N VAL A 124 0.55 11.08 11.58
CA VAL A 124 1.71 10.39 12.17
C VAL A 124 2.91 11.32 12.11
N HIS A 125 3.59 11.48 13.23
CA HIS A 125 4.81 12.27 13.33
C HIS A 125 5.85 11.49 14.11
N ALA A 126 7.07 11.41 13.62
CA ALA A 126 8.19 10.79 14.35
C ALA A 126 9.41 11.71 14.30
N ASP A 127 10.04 11.89 15.46
CA ASP A 127 11.36 12.50 15.56
C ASP A 127 12.46 11.45 15.31
N GLU A 128 13.63 11.88 14.84
CA GLU A 128 14.77 10.97 14.66
C GLU A 128 15.17 10.34 16.00
N GLY A 129 15.10 9.01 16.08
CA GLY A 129 15.31 8.26 17.33
C GLY A 129 14.10 8.19 18.28
N GLY A 130 12.95 8.79 17.90
CA GLY A 130 11.70 8.78 18.65
C GLY A 130 11.54 9.95 19.65
N PRO A 131 10.32 10.16 20.16
CA PRO A 131 9.16 9.25 20.10
C PRO A 131 8.31 9.37 18.81
N VAL A 132 7.31 8.50 18.69
CA VAL A 132 6.31 8.51 17.60
C VAL A 132 4.98 9.01 18.14
N TYR A 133 4.34 9.91 17.41
CA TYR A 133 3.09 10.56 17.76
C TYR A 133 1.98 10.20 16.76
N LEU A 134 0.81 9.84 17.30
CA LEU A 134 -0.43 9.64 16.56
C LEU A 134 -1.43 10.72 16.99
N ASN A 135 -1.89 11.55 16.05
CA ASN A 135 -2.77 12.69 16.30
C ASN A 135 -2.25 13.62 17.42
N GLY A 136 -0.93 13.83 17.47
CA GLY A 136 -0.26 14.67 18.45
C GLY A 136 -0.12 14.05 19.85
N LYS A 137 -0.52 12.79 20.05
CA LYS A 137 -0.29 12.03 21.28
C LYS A 137 0.85 11.05 21.09
N GLU A 138 1.73 10.97 22.09
CA GLU A 138 2.80 9.98 22.10
C GLU A 138 2.20 8.56 22.13
N ALA A 139 2.65 7.72 21.21
CA ALA A 139 2.16 6.37 21.02
C ALA A 139 3.02 5.34 21.75
N GLU A 140 2.42 4.21 22.13
CA GLU A 140 3.15 3.05 22.61
C GLU A 140 3.93 2.43 21.45
N PHE A 141 5.25 2.37 21.59
CA PHE A 141 6.15 1.88 20.56
C PHE A 141 6.61 0.45 20.83
N THR A 142 6.52 -0.42 19.82
CA THR A 142 7.05 -1.78 19.84
C THR A 142 7.95 -2.00 18.63
N SER A 143 9.21 -2.36 18.88
CA SER A 143 10.19 -2.71 17.86
C SER A 143 10.18 -4.21 17.61
N TYR A 144 10.20 -4.61 16.33
CA TYR A 144 10.28 -6.02 15.93
C TYR A 144 11.59 -6.35 15.22
N SER A 145 12.17 -5.38 14.52
CA SER A 145 13.48 -5.47 13.87
C SER A 145 14.13 -4.08 13.78
N GLU A 146 15.30 -3.96 13.14
CA GLU A 146 15.90 -2.63 12.90
C GLU A 146 15.11 -1.82 11.86
N SER A 147 14.36 -2.51 11.01
CA SER A 147 13.61 -1.94 9.89
C SER A 147 12.09 -1.97 10.09
N TYR A 148 11.56 -2.59 11.14
CA TYR A 148 10.12 -2.69 11.37
C TYR A 148 9.74 -2.42 12.83
N PHE A 149 8.76 -1.54 13.00
CA PHE A 149 8.15 -1.24 14.30
C PHE A 149 6.66 -0.90 14.16
N GLU A 150 5.96 -0.95 15.28
CA GLU A 150 4.58 -0.48 15.41
C GLU A 150 4.48 0.60 16.48
N ALA A 151 3.65 1.61 16.21
CA ALA A 151 3.26 2.66 17.13
C ALA A 151 1.75 2.59 17.36
N LYS A 152 1.33 2.54 18.62
CA LYS A 152 -0.08 2.33 18.99
C LYS A 152 -0.63 3.42 19.88
N GLU A 153 -1.82 3.91 19.54
CA GLU A 153 -2.62 4.79 20.40
C GLU A 153 -4.08 4.30 20.40
N GLY A 154 -4.54 3.79 21.54
CA GLY A 154 -5.87 3.19 21.65
C GLY A 154 -6.04 1.98 20.73
N GLU A 155 -7.00 2.06 19.81
CA GLU A 155 -7.30 1.03 18.80
C GLU A 155 -6.59 1.28 17.46
N VAL A 156 -5.79 2.35 17.36
CA VAL A 156 -5.00 2.65 16.16
C VAL A 156 -3.60 2.08 16.32
N THR A 157 -3.21 1.23 15.38
CA THR A 157 -1.83 0.76 15.19
C THR A 157 -1.32 1.35 13.89
N VAL A 158 -0.12 1.91 13.92
CA VAL A 158 0.63 2.31 12.73
C VAL A 158 1.85 1.42 12.62
N SER A 159 1.98 0.72 11.51
CA SER A 159 3.12 -0.14 11.19
C SER A 159 4.05 0.62 10.26
N VAL A 160 5.34 0.65 10.58
CA VAL A 160 6.35 1.38 9.82
C VAL A 160 7.46 0.43 9.41
N MET A 161 7.73 0.38 8.12
CA MET A 161 8.81 -0.40 7.53
C MET A 161 9.80 0.52 6.80
N SER A 162 11.06 0.45 7.20
CA SER A 162 12.19 1.09 6.51
C SER A 162 12.78 0.14 5.48
N MET A 163 12.82 0.58 4.23
CA MET A 163 13.43 -0.15 3.13
C MET A 163 14.95 0.06 3.10
N ALA A 164 15.66 -0.80 2.36
CA ALA A 164 17.12 -0.75 2.26
C ALA A 164 17.65 0.56 1.64
N ASP A 165 16.87 1.22 0.78
CA ASP A 165 17.19 2.50 0.17
C ASP A 165 16.83 3.72 1.05
N GLY A 166 16.27 3.47 2.24
CA GLY A 166 15.84 4.49 3.19
C GLY A 166 14.42 5.03 2.97
N THR A 167 13.67 4.50 1.99
CA THR A 167 12.24 4.78 1.86
C THR A 167 11.44 4.14 3.00
N LEU A 168 10.24 4.68 3.27
CA LEU A 168 9.35 4.21 4.32
C LEU A 168 8.03 3.76 3.71
N ASP A 169 7.62 2.53 4.03
CA ASP A 169 6.24 2.10 3.90
C ASP A 169 5.56 2.21 5.27
N ILE A 170 4.41 2.87 5.30
CA ILE A 170 3.67 3.15 6.52
C ILE A 170 2.23 2.74 6.30
N SER A 171 1.68 1.90 7.18
CA SER A 171 0.27 1.53 7.16
C SER A 171 -0.38 1.82 8.49
N TYR A 172 -1.70 1.89 8.48
CA TYR A 172 -2.49 1.95 9.70
C TYR A 172 -3.52 0.83 9.73
N THR A 173 -3.87 0.43 10.94
CA THR A 173 -5.06 -0.35 11.26
C THR A 173 -5.79 0.36 12.40
N GLY A 174 -7.09 0.58 12.26
CA GLY A 174 -7.93 1.30 13.21
C GLY A 174 -9.18 0.53 13.62
N PRO A 175 -10.08 1.18 14.38
CA PRO A 175 -11.33 0.60 14.84
C PRO A 175 -12.15 -0.01 13.69
N GLY A 176 -12.78 -1.15 13.95
CA GLY A 176 -13.62 -1.82 12.95
C GLY A 176 -12.84 -2.34 11.75
N ARG A 177 -11.52 -2.55 11.88
CA ARG A 177 -10.61 -3.01 10.81
C ARG A 177 -10.41 -2.00 9.69
N ALA A 178 -10.65 -0.72 9.95
CA ALA A 178 -10.21 0.35 9.05
C ALA A 178 -8.70 0.18 8.79
N ASN A 179 -8.27 0.23 7.54
CA ASN A 179 -6.88 -0.04 7.17
C ASN A 179 -6.47 0.79 5.96
N GLY A 180 -5.18 0.74 5.62
CA GLY A 180 -4.62 1.36 4.42
C GLY A 180 -3.19 1.87 4.60
N ILE A 181 -2.63 2.37 3.51
CA ILE A 181 -1.27 2.94 3.45
C ILE A 181 -1.33 4.45 3.71
N CYS A 182 -0.39 4.95 4.49
CA CYS A 182 -0.23 6.35 4.84
C CYS A 182 0.61 7.08 3.79
N LYS A 183 0.28 8.35 3.53
CA LYS A 183 1.01 9.20 2.60
C LYS A 183 2.07 10.00 3.35
N LEU A 184 3.34 9.85 2.97
CA LEU A 184 4.43 10.70 3.46
C LEU A 184 4.23 12.16 3.00
N GLN A 185 4.64 13.11 3.86
CA GLN A 185 4.55 14.56 3.63
C GLN A 185 5.90 15.21 3.34
#